data_AF-A0A1U8CSF4-F1
#
_entry.id   AF-A0A1U8CSF4-F1
#
_cell.length_a   1.000
_cell.length_b   1.000
_cell.length_c   1.000
_cell.angle_alpha   90.00
_cell.angle_beta   90.00
_cell.angle_gamma   90.00
#
_symmetry.space_group_name_H-M   'P 1'
#
loop_
_entity.id
_entity.type
_entity.pdbx_description
1 polymer ?
#
loop_
_entity_poly.entity_id
_entity_poly.type
_entity_poly.pdbx_seq_one_letter_code
_entity_poly.pdbx_strand_id
1 'polypeptide(L)'
;IDGIFFKELVSIPYQINILYLKSFSFYVQEDKSRPFIASSPTNGVQTVAEGWVSENPYSNHYGDVHFYDYFNDCWNWKVFPKARLVSEYGYQSWPSFSTLEKVSSKVDWSYSSSFSLHRQHHANGNNDMLQQAQLHFILPQRTDPLRKFKDTIYLTQVSHFQRGVDRLLL
;
A
#
# COMPACT_ATOMS: atom_id res chain seq x y z
N ILE A 1 25.59 8.97 -6.82
CA ILE A 1 25.74 9.93 -5.70
C ILE A 1 25.70 9.07 -4.45
N ASP A 2 26.87 8.83 -3.91
CA ASP A 2 27.22 7.62 -3.16
C ASP A 2 26.92 7.76 -1.67
N GLY A 3 26.30 6.71 -1.10
CA GLY A 3 26.84 5.88 -0.01
C GLY A 3 27.33 6.49 1.32
N ILE A 4 27.30 7.81 1.52
CA ILE A 4 27.89 8.46 2.70
C ILE A 4 26.83 8.97 3.70
N PHE A 5 25.57 9.09 3.29
CA PHE A 5 24.49 9.66 4.14
C PHE A 5 23.83 8.70 5.14
N PHE A 6 24.16 7.40 5.14
CA PHE A 6 23.47 6.41 5.99
C PHE A 6 24.12 6.14 7.36
N LYS A 7 25.33 6.66 7.63
CA LYS A 7 26.02 6.39 8.91
C LYS A 7 25.79 7.44 10.00
N GLU A 8 25.25 8.62 9.70
CA GLU A 8 24.94 9.66 10.70
C GLU A 8 23.48 9.67 11.17
N LEU A 9 22.63 8.78 10.66
CA LEU A 9 21.21 8.69 11.02
C LEU A 9 20.90 7.73 12.18
N VAL A 10 21.89 7.09 12.81
CA VAL A 10 21.65 6.11 13.88
C VAL A 10 21.35 6.77 15.24
N SER A 11 21.76 8.03 15.45
CA SER A 11 21.55 8.78 16.69
C SER A 11 20.32 9.71 16.68
N ILE A 12 19.75 9.99 15.50
CA ILE A 12 18.59 10.86 15.29
C ILE A 12 17.21 10.21 15.61
N PRO A 13 16.96 8.89 15.44
CA PRO A 13 15.61 8.33 15.61
C PRO A 13 15.13 8.36 17.06
N TYR A 14 16.04 8.26 18.04
CA TYR A 14 15.70 8.39 19.45
C TYR A 14 15.18 9.78 19.81
N GLN A 15 15.74 10.84 19.22
CA GLN A 15 15.34 12.22 19.51
C GLN A 15 13.96 12.55 18.92
N ILE A 16 13.64 12.05 17.73
CA ILE A 16 12.33 12.20 17.09
C ILE A 16 11.26 11.43 17.87
N ASN A 17 11.56 10.20 18.32
CA ASN A 17 10.63 9.42 19.15
C ASN A 17 10.34 10.09 20.50
N ILE A 18 11.34 10.70 21.12
CA ILE A 18 11.16 11.43 22.39
C ILE A 18 10.24 12.64 22.20
N LEU A 19 10.36 13.38 21.09
CA LEU A 19 9.48 14.52 20.82
C LEU A 19 8.04 14.08 20.56
N TYR A 20 7.86 13.05 19.73
CA TYR A 20 6.53 12.51 19.41
C TYR A 20 5.80 12.00 20.66
N LEU A 21 6.47 11.17 21.47
CA LEU A 21 5.87 10.60 22.69
C LEU A 21 5.59 11.66 23.75
N LYS A 22 6.50 12.64 23.94
CA LYS A 22 6.30 13.71 24.93
C LYS A 22 5.12 14.60 24.57
N SER A 23 5.01 15.01 23.29
CA SER A 23 3.90 15.85 22.83
C SER A 23 2.57 15.11 22.87
N PHE A 24 2.52 13.82 22.51
CA PHE A 24 1.27 13.05 22.54
C PHE A 24 0.85 12.60 23.94
N SER A 25 1.80 12.40 24.87
CA SER A 25 1.49 12.01 26.25
C SER A 25 0.52 12.98 26.95
N PHE A 26 0.58 14.28 26.61
CA PHE A 26 -0.38 15.28 27.07
C PHE A 26 -1.82 14.95 26.63
N TYR A 27 -2.03 14.67 25.34
CA TYR A 27 -3.37 14.36 24.80
C TYR A 27 -3.93 13.03 25.32
N VAL A 28 -3.07 12.04 25.60
CA VAL A 28 -3.48 10.76 26.21
C VAL A 28 -4.00 10.97 27.64
N GLN A 29 -3.57 12.01 28.35
CA GLN A 29 -4.11 12.32 29.67
C GLN A 29 -5.51 12.97 29.62
N GLU A 30 -5.80 13.71 28.56
CA GLU A 30 -7.09 14.41 28.38
C GLU A 30 -8.23 13.44 28.02
N ASP A 31 -7.96 12.39 27.24
CA ASP A 31 -8.96 11.37 26.89
C ASP A 31 -8.49 9.96 27.22
N LYS A 32 -9.01 9.42 28.32
CA LYS A 32 -8.75 8.03 28.77
C LYS A 32 -9.83 7.04 28.31
N SER A 33 -10.82 7.48 27.54
CA SER A 33 -11.92 6.62 27.06
C SER A 33 -11.54 5.79 25.83
N ARG A 34 -10.45 6.15 25.15
CA ARG A 34 -9.97 5.50 23.92
C ARG A 34 -8.53 5.02 24.08
N PRO A 35 -8.15 3.88 23.47
CA PRO A 35 -6.76 3.44 23.45
C PRO A 35 -5.92 4.38 22.58
N PHE A 36 -4.67 4.57 22.99
CA PHE A 36 -3.65 5.26 22.21
C PHE A 36 -2.58 4.27 21.75
N ILE A 37 -2.22 4.36 20.47
CA ILE A 37 -1.08 3.65 19.88
C ILE A 37 -0.11 4.69 19.30
N ALA A 38 1.19 4.49 19.54
CA ALA A 38 2.22 5.45 19.14
C ALA A 38 2.55 5.41 17.63
N SER A 39 2.17 4.34 16.94
CA SER A 39 2.42 4.15 15.51
C SER A 39 1.48 3.07 14.95
N SER A 40 1.45 2.95 13.63
CA SER A 40 0.85 1.85 12.88
C SER A 40 1.78 1.55 11.69
N PRO A 41 2.23 0.30 11.50
CA PRO A 41 1.93 -0.87 12.32
C PRO A 41 2.60 -0.79 13.71
N THR A 42 2.06 -1.50 14.70
CA THR A 42 2.63 -1.60 16.04
C THR A 42 2.35 -2.95 16.69
N ASN A 43 3.18 -3.35 17.65
CA ASN A 43 2.91 -4.46 18.56
C ASN A 43 2.10 -4.05 19.82
N GLY A 44 1.61 -2.80 19.86
CA GLY A 44 0.77 -2.29 20.94
C GLY A 44 1.48 -2.26 22.29
N VAL A 45 0.94 -2.97 23.29
CA VAL A 45 1.53 -3.03 24.64
C VAL A 45 2.96 -3.59 24.64
N GLN A 46 3.28 -4.48 23.70
CA GLN A 46 4.63 -5.02 23.55
C GLN A 46 5.61 -3.94 23.06
N THR A 47 5.19 -3.08 22.13
CA THR A 47 5.98 -1.91 21.73
C THR A 47 6.28 -1.00 22.93
N VAL A 48 5.31 -0.81 23.84
CA VAL A 48 5.53 -0.01 25.06
C VAL A 48 6.55 -0.68 25.98
N ALA A 49 6.46 -2.00 26.17
CA ALA A 49 7.40 -2.77 26.99
C ALA A 49 8.84 -2.73 26.43
N GLU A 50 8.98 -2.62 25.11
CA GLU A 50 10.26 -2.51 24.39
C GLU A 50 10.80 -1.07 24.32
N GLY A 51 10.17 -0.11 25.00
CA GLY A 51 10.63 1.28 25.01
C GLY A 51 10.14 2.10 23.82
N TRP A 52 8.92 1.83 23.36
CA TRP A 52 8.14 2.55 22.33
C TRP A 52 8.55 2.32 20.88
N VAL A 53 9.67 1.65 20.64
CA VAL A 53 10.07 1.19 19.31
C VAL A 53 10.23 -0.31 19.40
N SER A 54 9.35 -1.05 18.72
CA SER A 54 9.43 -2.50 18.80
C SER A 54 10.61 -3.03 17.98
N GLU A 55 11.24 -4.12 18.45
CA GLU A 55 12.30 -4.82 17.72
C GLU A 55 11.81 -5.34 16.36
N ASN A 56 10.55 -5.79 16.29
CA ASN A 56 9.89 -6.18 15.05
C ASN A 56 8.42 -5.70 15.02
N PRO A 57 8.15 -4.47 14.53
CA PRO A 57 6.80 -3.91 14.42
C PRO A 57 5.86 -4.67 13.46
N TYR A 58 6.39 -5.56 12.62
CA TYR A 58 5.62 -6.40 11.69
C TYR A 58 5.34 -7.81 12.25
N SER A 59 5.37 -7.99 13.57
CA SER A 59 5.09 -9.28 14.19
C SER A 59 3.62 -9.66 14.04
N ASN A 60 3.35 -10.81 13.42
CA ASN A 60 1.99 -11.34 13.31
C ASN A 60 1.37 -11.76 14.66
N HIS A 61 2.17 -11.79 15.74
CA HIS A 61 1.72 -12.23 17.05
C HIS A 61 1.10 -11.12 17.90
N TYR A 62 1.35 -9.85 17.57
CA TYR A 62 0.93 -8.66 18.33
C TYR A 62 0.29 -7.61 17.42
N GLY A 63 -0.43 -6.66 18.04
CA GLY A 63 -1.03 -5.47 17.41
C GLY A 63 -1.51 -5.59 15.96
N ASP A 64 -1.00 -4.74 15.07
CA ASP A 64 -1.41 -4.63 13.68
C ASP A 64 -0.24 -4.66 12.70
N VAL A 65 -0.49 -5.09 11.46
CA VAL A 65 0.50 -5.11 10.37
C VAL A 65 -0.03 -4.40 9.12
N HIS A 66 0.90 -3.91 8.29
CA HIS A 66 0.65 -3.46 6.93
C HIS A 66 1.16 -4.50 5.94
N PHE A 67 0.38 -4.88 4.94
CA PHE A 67 0.78 -5.91 3.98
C PHE A 67 0.58 -5.48 2.52
N TYR A 68 1.69 -5.40 1.78
CA TYR A 68 1.72 -5.11 0.35
C TYR A 68 2.63 -6.11 -0.34
N ASP A 69 2.08 -6.87 -1.28
CA ASP A 69 2.82 -7.86 -2.08
C ASP A 69 2.36 -7.79 -3.54
N TYR A 70 3.24 -7.29 -4.40
CA TYR A 70 2.97 -7.13 -5.83
C TYR A 70 3.57 -8.26 -6.68
N PHE A 71 4.34 -9.17 -6.06
CA PHE A 71 5.10 -10.20 -6.77
C PHE A 71 4.41 -11.55 -6.75
N ASN A 72 3.91 -11.98 -5.58
CA ASN A 72 3.26 -13.28 -5.48
C ASN A 72 1.87 -13.26 -6.11
N ASP A 73 1.40 -14.45 -6.49
CA ASP A 73 0.01 -14.63 -6.88
C ASP A 73 -0.92 -14.26 -5.73
N CYS A 74 -1.64 -13.17 -5.91
CA CYS A 74 -2.62 -12.64 -4.98
C CYS A 74 -3.82 -13.56 -4.70
N TRP A 75 -4.05 -14.60 -5.51
CA TRP A 75 -5.06 -15.63 -5.22
C TRP A 75 -4.51 -16.73 -4.31
N ASN A 76 -3.18 -16.83 -4.16
CA ASN A 76 -2.56 -17.74 -3.21
C ASN A 76 -2.64 -17.16 -1.79
N TRP A 77 -3.74 -17.45 -1.10
CA TRP A 77 -4.00 -16.93 0.24
C TRP A 77 -2.93 -17.21 1.29
N LYS A 78 -2.04 -18.19 1.06
CA LYS A 78 -0.95 -18.52 1.98
C LYS A 78 0.13 -17.45 2.08
N VAL A 79 0.17 -16.49 1.15
CA VAL A 79 1.12 -15.38 1.18
C VAL A 79 0.69 -14.30 2.17
N PHE A 80 -0.59 -14.23 2.51
CA PHE A 80 -1.10 -13.24 3.46
C PHE A 80 -0.71 -13.60 4.91
N PRO A 81 -0.33 -12.60 5.71
CA PRO A 81 0.03 -12.82 7.10
C PRO A 81 -1.21 -13.21 7.91
N LYS A 82 -1.07 -14.26 8.73
CA LYS A 82 -2.06 -14.57 9.77
C LYS A 82 -1.82 -13.70 11.01
N ALA A 83 -1.99 -12.39 10.84
CA ALA A 83 -1.80 -11.38 11.87
C ALA A 83 -3.02 -11.23 12.80
N ARG A 84 -2.86 -10.48 13.90
CA ARG A 84 -3.96 -10.16 14.83
C ARG A 84 -4.93 -9.13 14.24
N LEU A 85 -4.39 -8.14 13.54
CA LEU A 85 -5.13 -7.13 12.79
C LEU A 85 -4.29 -6.72 11.57
N VAL A 86 -4.94 -6.52 10.42
CA VAL A 86 -4.29 -5.96 9.21
C VAL A 86 -4.91 -4.59 8.97
N SER A 87 -4.22 -3.54 9.37
CA SER A 87 -4.72 -2.16 9.33
C SER A 87 -4.52 -1.51 7.95
N GLU A 88 -3.54 -1.99 7.20
CA GLU A 88 -3.33 -1.63 5.80
C GLU A 88 -3.05 -2.86 4.95
N TYR A 89 -3.71 -2.92 3.82
CA TYR A 89 -3.41 -3.82 2.72
C TYR A 89 -3.99 -3.23 1.45
N GLY A 90 -3.38 -3.50 0.30
CA GLY A 90 -3.91 -2.94 -0.93
C GLY A 90 -3.19 -3.37 -2.19
N TYR A 91 -3.96 -3.33 -3.28
CA TYR A 91 -3.47 -3.49 -4.63
C TYR A 91 -3.89 -2.28 -5.46
N GLN A 92 -3.07 -1.88 -6.42
CA GLN A 92 -3.39 -0.73 -7.25
C GLN A 92 -4.40 -1.09 -8.36
N SER A 93 -5.23 -0.12 -8.75
CA SER A 93 -6.01 -0.12 -9.99
C SER A 93 -6.08 1.28 -10.60
N TRP A 94 -6.38 1.37 -11.90
CA TRP A 94 -6.69 2.66 -12.52
C TRP A 94 -8.12 3.10 -12.22
N PRO A 95 -8.37 4.41 -12.04
CA PRO A 95 -9.73 4.93 -11.96
C PRO A 95 -10.47 4.74 -13.29
N SER A 96 -11.80 4.88 -13.27
CA SER A 96 -12.63 4.78 -14.47
C SER A 96 -12.20 5.77 -15.56
N PHE A 97 -12.44 5.41 -16.84
CA PHE A 97 -12.19 6.33 -17.96
C PHE A 97 -12.92 7.66 -17.80
N SER A 98 -14.16 7.66 -17.30
CA SER A 98 -14.94 8.89 -17.07
C SER A 98 -14.25 9.85 -16.08
N THR A 99 -13.50 9.32 -15.12
CA THR A 99 -12.68 10.14 -14.21
C THR A 99 -11.47 10.72 -14.93
N LEU A 100 -10.77 9.91 -15.74
CA LEU A 100 -9.59 10.34 -16.48
C LEU A 100 -9.91 11.36 -17.57
N GLU A 101 -11.03 11.18 -18.28
CA GLU A 101 -11.49 12.06 -19.36
C GLU A 101 -11.63 13.51 -18.92
N LYS A 102 -12.00 13.76 -17.66
CA LYS A 102 -12.14 15.12 -17.10
C LYS A 102 -10.83 15.90 -17.01
N VAL A 103 -9.68 15.20 -17.04
CA VAL A 103 -8.35 15.77 -16.79
C VAL A 103 -7.32 15.33 -17.84
N SER A 104 -7.78 14.84 -19.00
CA SER A 104 -6.93 14.34 -20.07
C SER A 104 -7.53 14.64 -21.45
N SER A 105 -6.74 14.47 -22.49
CA SER A 105 -7.11 14.68 -23.88
C SER A 105 -6.98 13.38 -24.69
N LYS A 106 -7.45 13.38 -25.94
CA LYS A 106 -7.44 12.18 -26.79
C LYS A 106 -6.04 11.54 -26.95
N VAL A 107 -4.97 12.34 -26.95
CA VAL A 107 -3.59 11.84 -27.08
C VAL A 107 -3.08 11.12 -25.84
N ASP A 108 -3.74 11.33 -24.70
CA ASP A 108 -3.34 10.78 -23.40
C ASP A 108 -3.93 9.38 -23.14
N TRP A 109 -4.96 8.98 -23.91
CA TRP A 109 -5.78 7.80 -23.67
C TRP A 109 -5.11 6.49 -24.10
N SER A 110 -3.95 6.22 -23.50
CA SER A 110 -3.18 4.99 -23.63
C SER A 110 -2.50 4.68 -22.29
N TYR A 111 -2.42 3.39 -21.94
CA TYR A 111 -1.84 2.94 -20.68
C TYR A 111 -0.36 3.30 -20.51
N SER A 112 0.35 3.49 -21.63
CA SER A 112 1.77 3.86 -21.69
C SER A 112 2.00 5.28 -22.21
N SER A 113 0.97 6.14 -22.20
CA SER A 113 1.15 7.55 -22.58
C SER A 113 2.01 8.30 -21.55
N SER A 114 2.64 9.40 -21.96
CA SER A 114 3.37 10.27 -21.03
C SER A 114 2.49 10.78 -19.89
N PHE A 115 1.21 11.06 -20.17
CA PHE A 115 0.22 11.42 -19.16
C PHE A 115 -0.01 10.30 -18.14
N SER A 116 -0.24 9.07 -18.60
CA SER A 116 -0.48 7.94 -17.72
C SER A 116 0.74 7.58 -16.88
N LEU A 117 1.94 7.66 -17.46
CA LEU A 117 3.20 7.46 -16.75
C LEU A 117 3.47 8.56 -15.73
N HIS A 118 3.17 9.82 -16.06
CA HIS A 118 3.32 10.94 -15.13
C HIS A 118 2.38 10.84 -13.92
N ARG A 119 1.13 10.38 -14.12
CA ARG A 119 0.15 10.21 -13.04
C ARG A 119 0.40 8.98 -12.16
N GLN A 120 1.25 8.06 -12.61
CA GLN A 120 1.64 6.88 -11.84
C GLN A 120 2.76 7.26 -10.85
N HIS A 121 2.41 7.35 -9.56
CA HIS A 121 3.37 7.68 -8.50
C HIS A 121 3.81 6.47 -7.66
N HIS A 122 3.32 5.27 -7.99
CA HIS A 122 3.87 4.03 -7.47
C HIS A 122 4.97 3.54 -8.41
N ALA A 123 6.16 3.29 -7.85
CA ALA A 123 7.28 2.75 -8.60
C ALA A 123 6.85 1.44 -9.27
N ASN A 124 7.05 1.34 -10.59
CA ASN A 124 6.65 0.18 -11.40
C ASN A 124 5.15 -0.17 -11.42
N GLY A 125 4.26 0.63 -10.83
CA GLY A 125 2.88 0.22 -10.57
C GLY A 125 2.05 -0.15 -11.80
N ASN A 126 2.33 0.48 -12.96
CA ASN A 126 1.67 0.08 -14.21
C ASN A 126 2.03 -1.35 -14.62
N ASN A 127 3.28 -1.77 -14.44
CA ASN A 127 3.72 -3.13 -14.75
C ASN A 127 3.20 -4.11 -13.70
N ASP A 128 3.25 -3.77 -12.42
CA ASP A 128 2.76 -4.63 -11.34
C ASP A 128 1.27 -4.95 -11.50
N MET A 129 0.45 -3.94 -11.88
CA MET A 129 -0.96 -4.15 -12.20
C MET A 129 -1.17 -5.11 -13.38
N LEU A 130 -0.38 -4.99 -14.45
CA LEU A 130 -0.50 -5.87 -15.62
C LEU A 130 0.01 -7.28 -15.34
N GLN A 131 1.13 -7.42 -14.62
CA GLN A 131 1.70 -8.72 -14.24
C GLN A 131 0.72 -9.50 -13.37
N GLN A 132 0.13 -8.85 -12.37
CA GLN A 132 -0.89 -9.48 -11.53
C GLN A 132 -2.16 -9.85 -12.32
N ALA A 133 -2.63 -9.00 -13.23
CA ALA A 133 -3.75 -9.33 -14.09
C ALA A 133 -3.44 -10.53 -15.01
N GLN A 134 -2.22 -10.62 -15.53
CA GLN A 134 -1.79 -11.70 -16.44
C GLN A 134 -1.77 -13.09 -15.80
N LEU A 135 -1.70 -13.20 -14.47
CA LEU A 135 -1.71 -14.48 -13.79
C LEU A 135 -3.02 -15.26 -14.01
N HIS A 136 -4.15 -14.56 -14.10
CA HIS A 136 -5.48 -15.16 -14.16
C HIS A 136 -6.36 -14.65 -15.31
N PHE A 137 -5.90 -13.64 -16.05
CA PHE A 137 -6.67 -13.02 -17.13
C PHE A 137 -5.82 -12.80 -18.39
N ILE A 138 -6.51 -12.75 -19.53
CA ILE A 138 -5.91 -12.42 -20.83
C ILE A 138 -5.84 -10.90 -20.99
N LEU A 139 -4.65 -10.35 -21.25
CA LEU A 139 -4.53 -8.92 -21.51
C LEU A 139 -5.29 -8.49 -22.78
N PRO A 140 -5.85 -7.26 -22.82
CA PRO A 140 -6.61 -6.79 -23.98
C PRO A 140 -5.76 -6.69 -25.26
N GLN A 141 -6.13 -7.47 -26.27
CA GLN A 141 -5.53 -7.47 -27.62
C GLN A 141 -6.43 -6.75 -28.63
N ARG A 142 -6.72 -5.46 -28.38
CA ARG A 142 -7.55 -4.63 -29.26
C ARG A 142 -6.69 -3.81 -30.23
N THR A 143 -7.18 -3.65 -31.46
CA THR A 143 -6.58 -2.77 -32.47
C THR A 143 -6.96 -1.30 -32.24
N ASP A 144 -8.20 -1.02 -31.82
CA ASP A 144 -8.62 0.32 -31.39
C ASP A 144 -7.90 0.71 -30.07
N PRO A 145 -7.05 1.75 -30.08
CA PRO A 145 -6.30 2.18 -28.90
C PRO A 145 -7.19 2.62 -27.74
N LEU A 146 -8.30 3.32 -28.02
CA LEU A 146 -9.20 3.80 -26.98
C LEU A 146 -9.92 2.63 -26.31
N ARG A 147 -10.38 1.66 -27.10
CA ARG A 147 -10.99 0.44 -26.55
C ARG A 147 -9.97 -0.37 -25.76
N LYS A 148 -8.73 -0.51 -26.26
CA LYS A 148 -7.64 -1.17 -25.53
C LYS A 148 -7.41 -0.52 -24.18
N PHE A 149 -7.35 0.81 -24.12
CA PHE A 149 -7.16 1.56 -22.88
C PHE A 149 -8.30 1.34 -21.89
N LYS A 150 -9.56 1.47 -22.33
CA LYS A 150 -10.74 1.22 -21.48
C LYS A 150 -10.81 -0.23 -20.97
N ASP A 151 -10.55 -1.21 -21.84
CA ASP A 151 -10.52 -2.63 -21.46
C ASP A 151 -9.37 -2.89 -20.46
N THR A 152 -8.22 -2.23 -20.61
CA THR A 152 -7.09 -2.35 -19.67
C THR A 152 -7.42 -1.77 -18.31
N ILE A 153 -8.01 -0.57 -18.25
CA ILE A 153 -8.49 0.03 -16.98
C ILE A 153 -9.45 -0.92 -16.27
N TYR A 154 -10.46 -1.41 -16.99
CA TYR A 154 -11.43 -2.37 -16.45
C TYR A 154 -10.72 -3.60 -15.88
N LEU A 155 -9.74 -4.16 -16.60
CA LEU A 155 -9.00 -5.32 -16.13
C LEU A 155 -8.21 -5.04 -14.84
N THR A 156 -7.60 -3.86 -14.70
CA THR A 156 -6.92 -3.50 -13.43
C THR A 156 -7.89 -3.44 -12.25
N GLN A 157 -9.13 -3.00 -12.48
CA GLN A 157 -10.18 -2.94 -11.45
C GLN A 157 -10.71 -4.32 -11.08
N VAL A 158 -10.97 -5.19 -12.07
CA VAL A 158 -11.37 -6.59 -11.82
C VAL A 158 -10.28 -7.32 -11.05
N SER A 159 -9.03 -7.19 -11.48
CA SER A 159 -7.90 -7.77 -10.78
C SER A 159 -7.82 -7.23 -9.35
N HIS A 160 -7.96 -5.92 -9.13
CA HIS A 160 -7.99 -5.35 -7.77
C HIS A 160 -9.13 -5.91 -6.90
N PHE A 161 -10.35 -6.00 -7.42
CA PHE A 161 -11.51 -6.47 -6.66
C PHE A 161 -11.35 -7.92 -6.20
N GLN A 162 -10.93 -8.81 -7.09
CA GLN A 162 -10.75 -10.23 -6.74
C GLN A 162 -9.67 -10.43 -5.67
N ARG A 163 -8.72 -9.48 -5.56
CA ARG A 163 -7.65 -9.49 -4.55
C ARG A 163 -8.10 -9.03 -3.16
N GLY A 164 -9.13 -8.20 -3.08
CA GLY A 164 -9.61 -7.63 -1.81
C GLY A 164 -10.73 -8.43 -1.13
N VAL A 165 -11.47 -9.25 -1.88
CA VAL A 165 -12.78 -9.76 -1.41
C VAL A 165 -12.74 -11.19 -0.89
N ASP A 166 -11.83 -12.04 -1.36
CA ASP A 166 -12.07 -13.48 -1.17
C ASP A 166 -11.76 -14.04 0.22
N ARG A 167 -10.81 -13.53 1.02
CA ARG A 167 -10.39 -14.24 2.26
C ARG A 167 -9.86 -13.41 3.44
N LEU A 168 -9.87 -12.08 3.39
CA LEU A 168 -9.56 -11.25 4.58
C LEU A 168 -10.76 -11.10 5.53
N LEU A 169 -11.92 -11.65 5.18
CA LEU A 169 -13.18 -11.57 5.94
C LEU A 169 -13.72 -12.94 6.44
N LEU A 170 -12.92 -14.02 6.35
CA LEU A 170 -13.24 -15.36 6.88
C LEU A 170 -12.15 -15.82 7.84
#